data_AF-A0A7S1RUW3-F1
#
_entry.id   AF-A0A7S1RUW3-F1
#
_cell.length_a   1.000
_cell.length_b   1.000
_cell.length_c   1.000
_cell.angle_alpha   90.00
_cell.angle_beta   90.00
_cell.angle_gamma   90.00
#
_symmetry.space_group_name_H-M   'P 1'
#
loop_
_entity.id
_entity.type
_entity.pdbx_description
1 polymer ?
#
loop_
_entity_poly.entity_id
_entity_poly.type
_entity_poly.pdbx_seq_one_letter_code
_entity_poly.pdbx_strand_id
1 'polypeptide(L)'
;MGTLSLGMVLTWGACDSLEFNNRELLAIVSFFRWIQFLYNTGAYRFLDIGYKIVPIFESFFKVSGIFVITLFTFLAFFHAFAALENANAIHPGEIFLNAFKLLLIGDGDGISYVLNLGGRGPDGEIWTQLFFYFGVLIFCVCILNLFIAVHGGAYEVESARVAENFYRNRASICLATMLQPRWRGRLPLHPLSCYLILMLVALPLWISALWVTTHPVIEMVVLLVALLVGDAMLRRRPWKEKNGFPLQLWGEEDPKSLQLTPRVTPDSSPPGSTRNS
;
A
#
# COMPACT_ATOMS: atom_id res chain seq x y z
N MET A 1 -4.58 15.00 -1.34
CA MET A 1 -3.14 14.83 -1.07
C MET A 1 -2.69 15.58 0.17
N GLY A 2 -2.93 16.89 0.28
CA GLY A 2 -2.52 17.67 1.47
C GLY A 2 -3.03 17.12 2.82
N THR A 3 -4.23 16.53 2.85
CA THR A 3 -4.79 15.92 4.07
C THR A 3 -4.06 14.66 4.54
N LEU A 4 -3.45 13.89 3.63
CA LEU A 4 -2.77 12.63 3.98
C LEU A 4 -1.33 12.86 4.41
N SER A 5 -0.58 13.71 3.70
CA SER A 5 0.79 14.09 4.10
C SER A 5 0.80 14.86 5.42
N LEU A 6 -0.20 15.72 5.65
CA LEU A 6 -0.32 16.45 6.93
C LEU A 6 -0.81 15.54 8.06
N GLY A 7 -1.65 14.55 7.77
CA GLY A 7 -2.00 13.50 8.72
C GLY A 7 -0.78 12.73 9.24
N MET A 8 0.23 12.51 8.37
CA MET A 8 1.50 11.90 8.77
C MET A 8 2.34 12.82 9.66
N VAL A 9 2.43 14.10 9.32
CA VAL A 9 3.13 15.11 10.13
C VAL A 9 2.45 15.26 11.50
N LEU A 10 1.13 15.18 11.55
CA LEU A 10 0.37 15.15 12.80
C LEU A 10 0.62 13.90 13.61
N THR A 11 0.61 12.71 13.00
CA THR A 11 0.95 11.48 13.74
C THR A 11 2.37 11.52 14.27
N TRP A 12 3.31 12.13 13.53
CA TRP A 12 4.69 12.30 13.97
C TRP A 12 4.80 13.28 15.14
N GLY A 13 4.17 14.45 15.05
CA GLY A 13 4.14 15.42 16.15
C GLY A 13 3.42 14.88 17.39
N ALA A 14 2.36 14.11 17.21
CA ALA A 14 1.65 13.40 18.28
C ALA A 14 2.52 12.37 19.01
N CYS A 15 3.44 11.70 18.31
CA CYS A 15 4.33 10.73 18.94
C CYS A 15 5.25 11.36 19.99
N ASP A 16 5.65 12.62 19.79
CA ASP A 16 6.61 13.31 20.65
C ASP A 16 5.94 14.02 21.83
N SER A 17 4.70 14.51 21.65
CA SER A 17 4.00 15.33 22.65
C SER A 17 3.00 14.58 23.52
N LEU A 18 2.55 13.38 23.12
CA LEU A 18 1.62 12.59 23.92
C LEU A 18 2.34 11.48 24.66
N GLU A 19 2.22 11.47 25.99
CA GLU A 19 2.27 10.25 26.81
C GLU A 19 1.09 9.33 26.43
N PHE A 20 0.99 8.94 25.15
CA PHE A 20 0.04 7.94 24.73
C PHE A 20 0.44 6.63 25.39
N ASN A 21 -0.38 6.16 26.32
CA ASN A 21 -0.23 4.87 26.98
C ASN A 21 -0.25 3.68 26.00
N ASN A 22 -0.56 3.89 24.71
CA ASN A 22 -0.64 2.87 23.66
C ASN A 22 0.17 3.28 22.42
N ARG A 23 1.50 3.27 22.51
CA ARG A 23 2.42 3.62 21.42
C ARG A 23 2.26 2.68 20.21
N GLU A 24 1.88 1.44 20.46
CA GLU A 24 1.66 0.38 19.47
C GLU A 24 0.51 0.74 18.53
N LEU A 25 -0.61 1.24 19.08
CA LEU A 25 -1.77 1.63 18.27
C LEU A 25 -1.42 2.80 17.35
N LEU A 26 -0.65 3.77 17.84
CA LEU A 26 -0.19 4.91 17.05
C LEU A 26 0.73 4.47 15.90
N ALA A 27 1.64 3.52 16.15
CA ALA A 27 2.50 2.93 15.12
C ALA A 27 1.67 2.22 14.04
N ILE A 28 0.67 1.42 14.44
CA ILE A 28 -0.24 0.74 13.52
C ILE A 28 -1.03 1.74 12.67
N VAL A 29 -1.60 2.77 13.30
CA VAL A 29 -2.34 3.83 12.58
C VAL A 29 -1.43 4.54 11.59
N SER A 30 -0.20 4.91 12.00
CA SER A 30 0.79 5.54 11.14
C SER A 30 1.12 4.67 9.92
N PHE A 31 1.36 3.37 10.13
CA PHE A 31 1.61 2.41 9.05
C PHE A 31 0.43 2.32 8.05
N PHE A 32 -0.80 2.18 8.54
CA PHE A 32 -1.98 2.15 7.67
C PHE A 32 -2.19 3.47 6.90
N ARG A 33 -1.80 4.62 7.49
CA ARG A 33 -1.82 5.90 6.78
C ARG A 33 -0.82 5.95 5.63
N TRP A 34 0.36 5.33 5.78
CA TRP A 34 1.31 5.18 4.68
C TRP A 34 0.79 4.30 3.55
N ILE A 35 0.14 3.18 3.88
CA ILE A 35 -0.53 2.35 2.87
C ILE A 35 -1.65 3.13 2.16
N GLN A 36 -2.47 3.85 2.92
CA GLN A 36 -3.54 4.68 2.34
C GLN A 36 -2.96 5.78 1.44
N PHE A 37 -1.85 6.41 1.82
CA PHE A 37 -1.16 7.38 0.98
C PHE A 37 -0.68 6.76 -0.31
N LEU A 38 -0.02 5.59 -0.24
CA LEU A 38 0.43 4.84 -1.42
C LEU A 38 -0.73 4.42 -2.35
N TYR A 39 -1.87 4.03 -1.78
CA TYR A 39 -3.07 3.74 -2.57
C TYR A 39 -3.59 4.98 -3.30
N ASN A 40 -3.62 6.14 -2.63
CA ASN A 40 -4.08 7.39 -3.22
C ASN A 40 -3.11 7.96 -4.26
N THR A 41 -1.79 7.75 -4.11
CA THR A 41 -0.81 8.16 -5.14
C THR A 41 -1.02 7.40 -6.44
N GLY A 42 -1.61 6.20 -6.39
CA GLY A 42 -1.99 5.39 -7.55
C GLY A 42 -2.91 6.10 -8.56
N ALA A 43 -3.65 7.12 -8.14
CA ALA A 43 -4.58 7.87 -8.99
C ALA A 43 -3.92 8.99 -9.81
N TYR A 44 -2.67 9.33 -9.52
CA TYR A 44 -1.98 10.47 -10.09
C TYR A 44 -1.05 10.05 -11.23
N ARG A 45 -1.00 10.88 -12.29
CA ARG A 45 -0.09 10.70 -13.43
C ARG A 45 1.31 11.29 -13.18
N PHE A 46 1.55 11.85 -12.00
CA PHE A 46 2.84 12.47 -11.68
C PHE A 46 3.96 11.40 -11.73
N LEU A 47 4.96 11.62 -12.59
CA LEU A 47 6.09 10.70 -12.81
C LEU A 47 5.72 9.27 -13.19
N ASP A 48 4.52 9.06 -13.77
CA ASP A 48 3.96 7.74 -14.08
C ASP A 48 3.92 6.78 -12.88
N ILE A 49 3.96 7.31 -11.66
CA ILE A 49 3.94 6.54 -10.40
C ILE A 49 2.66 5.72 -10.32
N GLY A 50 1.52 6.28 -10.75
CA GLY A 50 0.25 5.55 -10.77
C GLY A 50 0.28 4.28 -11.61
N TYR A 51 0.91 4.33 -12.79
CA TYR A 51 1.07 3.17 -13.67
C TYR A 51 1.97 2.08 -13.07
N LYS A 52 2.89 2.44 -12.17
CA LYS A 52 3.75 1.45 -11.49
C LYS A 52 3.09 0.86 -10.25
N ILE A 53 2.35 1.66 -9.50
CA ILE A 53 1.73 1.25 -8.23
C ILE A 53 0.47 0.40 -8.44
N VAL A 54 -0.41 0.79 -9.35
CA VAL A 54 -1.68 0.09 -9.59
C VAL A 54 -1.49 -1.41 -9.85
N PRO A 55 -0.60 -1.87 -10.75
CA PRO A 55 -0.45 -3.30 -11.01
C PRO A 55 0.13 -4.08 -9.83
N ILE A 56 0.89 -3.43 -8.93
CA ILE A 56 1.40 -4.07 -7.70
C ILE A 56 0.24 -4.42 -6.76
N PHE A 57 -0.71 -3.50 -6.57
CA PHE A 57 -1.87 -3.76 -5.72
C PHE A 57 -2.81 -4.80 -6.33
N GLU A 58 -3.10 -4.70 -7.62
CA GLU A 58 -4.00 -5.64 -8.31
C GLU A 58 -3.40 -7.05 -8.40
N SER A 59 -2.08 -7.18 -8.61
CA SER A 59 -1.42 -8.48 -8.64
C SER A 59 -1.37 -9.13 -7.25
N PHE A 60 -1.22 -8.35 -6.18
CA PHE A 60 -1.13 -8.86 -4.81
C PHE A 60 -2.35 -9.69 -4.41
N PHE A 61 -3.57 -9.25 -4.75
CA PHE A 61 -4.79 -9.99 -4.43
C PHE A 61 -4.94 -11.30 -5.22
N LYS A 62 -4.43 -11.35 -6.45
CA LYS A 62 -4.44 -12.56 -7.29
C LYS A 62 -3.50 -13.65 -6.77
N VAL A 63 -2.46 -13.26 -6.03
CA VAL A 63 -1.44 -14.15 -5.45
C VAL A 63 -1.85 -14.66 -4.06
N SER A 64 -3.04 -14.30 -3.56
CA SER A 64 -3.55 -14.74 -2.26
C SER A 64 -3.57 -16.27 -2.08
N GLY A 65 -3.85 -17.04 -3.13
CA GLY A 65 -3.87 -18.51 -3.06
C GLY A 65 -2.52 -19.12 -2.67
N ILE A 66 -1.42 -18.68 -3.30
CA ILE A 66 -0.08 -19.18 -2.93
C ILE A 66 0.37 -18.63 -1.57
N PHE A 67 -0.05 -17.43 -1.21
CA PHE A 67 0.21 -16.88 0.13
C PHE A 67 -0.37 -17.77 1.23
N VAL A 68 -1.58 -18.31 1.04
CA VAL A 68 -2.18 -19.26 1.99
C VAL A 68 -1.33 -20.53 2.09
N ILE A 69 -0.87 -21.10 0.98
CA ILE A 69 0.00 -22.30 0.98
C ILE A 69 1.32 -22.02 1.73
N THR A 70 1.94 -20.86 1.48
CA THR A 70 3.16 -20.42 2.18
C THR A 70 2.90 -20.30 3.69
N LEU A 71 1.79 -19.69 4.09
CA LEU A 71 1.43 -19.51 5.49
C LEU A 71 1.21 -20.85 6.20
N PHE A 72 0.46 -21.78 5.59
CA PHE A 72 0.24 -23.11 6.17
C PHE A 72 1.54 -23.91 6.29
N THR A 73 2.41 -23.83 5.28
CA THR A 73 3.71 -24.51 5.34
C THR A 73 4.61 -23.89 6.42
N PHE A 74 4.63 -22.57 6.53
CA PHE A 74 5.34 -21.87 7.61
C PHE A 74 4.84 -22.31 8.99
N LEU A 75 3.52 -22.35 9.20
CA LEU A 75 2.92 -22.78 10.46
C LEU A 75 3.24 -24.24 10.78
N ALA A 76 3.34 -25.12 9.77
CA ALA A 76 3.73 -26.51 9.97
C ALA A 76 5.18 -26.63 10.50
N PHE A 77 6.13 -25.87 9.92
CA PHE A 77 7.51 -25.84 10.42
C PHE A 77 7.60 -25.16 11.78
N PHE A 78 6.90 -24.05 12.00
CA PHE A 78 6.82 -23.41 13.31
C PHE A 78 6.32 -24.38 14.39
N HIS A 79 5.27 -25.16 14.08
CA HIS A 79 4.75 -26.17 15.01
C HIS A 79 5.76 -27.30 15.26
N ALA A 80 6.49 -27.75 14.23
CA ALA A 80 7.55 -28.74 14.38
C ALA A 80 8.69 -28.22 15.27
N PHE A 81 9.13 -26.97 15.09
CA PHE A 81 10.14 -26.34 15.94
C PHE A 81 9.66 -26.16 17.38
N ALA A 82 8.39 -25.75 17.57
CA ALA A 82 7.79 -25.66 18.89
C ALA A 82 7.69 -27.02 19.60
N ALA A 83 7.51 -28.12 18.86
CA ALA A 83 7.49 -29.47 19.40
C ALA A 83 8.89 -30.02 19.71
N LEU A 84 9.93 -29.57 18.99
CA LEU A 84 11.33 -29.91 19.27
C LEU A 84 11.90 -29.14 20.46
N GLU A 85 11.32 -27.97 20.77
CA GLU A 85 11.73 -27.19 21.92
C GLU A 85 11.33 -27.90 23.22
N ASN A 86 12.31 -28.04 24.12
CA ASN A 86 12.10 -28.76 25.37
C ASN A 86 11.20 -27.92 26.29
N ALA A 87 10.19 -28.54 26.90
CA ALA A 87 8.97 -27.91 27.42
C ALA A 87 9.13 -26.87 28.55
N ASN A 88 10.34 -26.48 28.95
CA ASN A 88 10.59 -25.83 30.24
C ASN A 88 11.20 -24.42 30.21
N ALA A 89 11.47 -23.76 29.07
CA ALA A 89 12.20 -22.47 29.14
C ALA A 89 11.87 -21.37 28.14
N ILE A 90 11.17 -21.62 27.02
CA ILE A 90 11.14 -20.64 25.93
C ILE A 90 9.72 -20.10 25.65
N HIS A 91 9.65 -18.77 25.46
CA HIS A 91 8.43 -18.10 25.02
C HIS A 91 8.10 -18.43 23.56
N PRO A 92 6.86 -18.85 23.22
CA PRO A 92 6.46 -19.17 21.84
C PRO A 92 6.75 -18.06 20.81
N GLY A 93 6.79 -16.79 21.25
CA GLY A 93 7.14 -15.65 20.42
C GLY A 93 8.59 -15.68 19.90
N GLU A 94 9.53 -16.19 20.68
CA GLU A 94 10.93 -16.32 20.24
C GLU A 94 11.08 -17.40 19.18
N ILE A 95 10.41 -18.54 19.36
CA ILE A 95 10.40 -19.63 18.37
C ILE A 95 9.78 -19.13 17.07
N PHE A 96 8.67 -18.38 17.15
CA PHE A 96 8.02 -17.80 15.97
C PHE A 96 8.94 -16.82 15.24
N LEU A 97 9.58 -15.90 15.96
CA LEU A 97 10.46 -14.89 15.39
C LEU A 97 11.68 -15.54 14.72
N ASN A 98 12.30 -16.52 15.37
CA ASN A 98 13.47 -17.21 14.82
C ASN A 98 13.10 -18.13 13.65
N ALA A 99 11.92 -18.77 13.67
CA ALA A 99 11.41 -19.50 12.52
C ALA A 99 11.14 -18.55 11.33
N PHE A 100 10.59 -17.35 11.58
CA PHE A 100 10.40 -16.32 10.56
C PHE A 100 11.73 -15.85 9.98
N LYS A 101 12.70 -15.53 10.85
CA LYS A 101 14.08 -15.18 10.46
C LYS A 101 14.72 -16.26 9.59
N LEU A 102 14.63 -17.52 10.00
CA LEU A 102 15.18 -18.65 9.25
C LEU A 102 14.51 -18.83 7.88
N LEU A 103 13.18 -18.97 7.86
CA LEU A 103 12.46 -19.44 6.67
C LEU A 103 12.15 -18.31 5.68
N LEU A 104 11.77 -17.12 6.16
CA LEU A 104 11.36 -16.01 5.30
C LEU A 104 12.48 -15.02 4.99
N ILE A 105 13.40 -14.79 5.94
CA ILE A 105 14.52 -13.86 5.75
C ILE A 105 15.79 -14.60 5.30
N GLY A 106 16.01 -15.83 5.77
CA GLY A 106 17.29 -16.53 5.60
C GLY A 106 18.38 -15.97 6.53
N ASP A 107 18.01 -15.45 7.69
CA ASP A 107 18.92 -14.81 8.65
C ASP A 107 19.70 -15.85 9.48
N GLY A 108 21.00 -15.60 9.66
CA GLY A 108 21.95 -16.49 10.35
C GLY A 108 21.64 -16.67 11.84
N ASP A 109 21.04 -15.67 12.47
CA ASP A 109 20.57 -15.76 13.87
C ASP A 109 19.47 -16.82 14.01
N GLY A 110 18.53 -16.85 13.04
CA GLY A 110 17.44 -17.84 13.03
C GLY A 110 17.97 -19.26 12.83
N ILE A 111 19.00 -19.43 11.99
CA ILE A 111 19.67 -20.73 11.78
C ILE A 111 20.31 -21.21 13.09
N SER A 112 21.10 -20.34 13.72
CA SER A 112 21.82 -20.67 14.96
C SER A 112 20.86 -21.01 16.10
N TYR A 113 19.74 -20.29 16.18
CA TYR A 113 18.69 -20.56 17.15
C TYR A 113 18.00 -21.90 16.92
N VAL A 114 17.57 -22.18 15.68
CA VAL A 114 16.85 -23.42 15.35
C VAL A 114 17.73 -24.66 15.56
N LEU A 115 19.02 -24.59 15.23
CA LEU A 115 19.95 -25.70 15.49
C LEU A 115 20.15 -25.97 16.99
N ASN A 116 20.07 -24.94 17.84
CA ASN A 116 20.24 -25.09 19.28
C ASN A 116 18.93 -25.43 20.03
N LEU A 117 17.81 -25.65 19.33
CA LEU A 117 16.54 -26.05 19.96
C LEU A 117 16.71 -27.33 20.78
N GLY A 118 16.11 -27.31 21.97
CA GLY A 118 16.23 -28.41 22.94
C GLY A 118 17.55 -28.47 23.73
N GLY A 119 18.49 -27.53 23.50
CA GLY A 119 19.69 -27.34 24.33
C GLY A 119 20.77 -28.41 24.18
N ARG A 120 20.89 -29.03 23.00
CA ARG A 120 21.70 -30.25 22.78
C ARG A 120 23.02 -30.02 22.04
N GLY A 121 23.59 -28.83 22.20
CA GLY A 121 24.90 -28.46 21.65
C GLY A 121 24.80 -27.62 20.37
N PRO A 122 25.95 -27.08 19.91
CA PRO A 122 25.98 -26.09 18.82
C PRO A 122 25.53 -26.64 17.47
N ASP A 123 25.67 -27.95 17.25
CA ASP A 123 25.34 -28.59 15.98
C ASP A 123 23.89 -29.11 15.94
N GLY A 124 23.18 -29.11 17.07
CA GLY A 124 21.82 -29.64 17.19
C GLY A 124 21.70 -31.16 17.10
N GLU A 125 20.49 -31.67 17.37
CA GLU A 125 20.19 -33.09 17.16
C GLU A 125 19.93 -33.43 15.69
N ILE A 126 20.13 -34.69 15.34
CA ILE A 126 19.86 -35.23 13.99
C ILE A 126 18.45 -34.89 13.47
N TRP A 127 17.44 -34.94 14.33
CA TRP A 127 16.06 -34.62 13.95
C TRP A 127 15.89 -33.13 13.68
N THR A 128 16.47 -32.26 14.51
CA THR A 128 16.48 -30.81 14.33
C THR A 128 17.19 -30.42 13.03
N GLN A 129 18.37 -31.00 12.77
CA GLN A 129 19.10 -30.81 11.51
C GLN A 129 18.26 -31.25 10.30
N LEU A 130 17.59 -32.41 10.40
CA LEU A 130 16.75 -32.92 9.32
C LEU A 130 15.58 -31.98 9.01
N PHE A 131 14.85 -31.51 10.03
CA PHE A 131 13.78 -30.53 9.85
C PHE A 131 14.29 -29.19 9.34
N PHE A 132 15.47 -28.76 9.77
CA PHE A 132 16.14 -27.57 9.24
C PHE A 132 16.42 -27.70 7.73
N TYR A 133 17.05 -28.80 7.28
CA TYR A 133 17.32 -29.02 5.86
C TYR A 133 16.05 -29.12 5.02
N PHE A 134 15.02 -29.82 5.52
CA PHE A 134 13.72 -29.86 4.86
C PHE A 134 13.04 -28.49 4.81
N GLY A 135 13.14 -27.71 5.88
CA GLY A 135 12.64 -26.33 5.95
C GLY A 135 13.27 -25.46 4.87
N VAL A 136 14.60 -25.43 4.78
CA VAL A 136 15.31 -24.64 3.78
C VAL A 136 14.99 -25.12 2.36
N LEU A 137 14.97 -26.44 2.11
CA LEU A 137 14.68 -26.98 0.79
C LEU A 137 13.22 -26.69 0.36
N ILE A 138 12.24 -27.07 1.17
CA ILE A 138 10.83 -26.93 0.81
C ILE A 138 10.42 -25.47 0.82
N PHE A 139 10.78 -24.72 1.87
CA PHE A 139 10.31 -23.35 2.02
C PHE A 139 11.12 -22.38 1.16
N CYS A 140 12.44 -22.33 1.36
CA CYS A 140 13.27 -21.32 0.71
C CYS A 140 13.52 -21.64 -0.77
N VAL A 141 13.81 -22.91 -1.11
CA VAL A 141 14.10 -23.28 -2.50
C VAL A 141 12.83 -23.54 -3.31
N CYS A 142 11.83 -24.23 -2.77
CA CYS A 142 10.61 -24.51 -3.56
C CYS A 142 9.57 -23.39 -3.45
N ILE A 143 9.11 -23.06 -2.24
CA ILE A 143 7.95 -22.16 -2.06
C ILE A 143 8.28 -20.71 -2.40
N LEU A 144 9.39 -20.13 -1.93
CA LEU A 144 9.73 -18.74 -2.24
C LEU A 144 9.97 -18.52 -3.74
N ASN A 145 10.67 -19.45 -4.40
CA ASN A 145 10.87 -19.36 -5.85
C ASN A 145 9.56 -19.51 -6.63
N LEU A 146 8.67 -20.42 -6.22
CA LEU A 146 7.34 -20.53 -6.80
C LEU A 146 6.52 -19.25 -6.57
N PHE A 147 6.61 -18.64 -5.40
CA PHE A 147 5.95 -17.37 -5.08
C PHE A 147 6.41 -16.25 -6.00
N ILE A 148 7.73 -16.12 -6.23
CA ILE A 148 8.30 -15.13 -7.16
C ILE A 148 7.79 -15.38 -8.58
N ALA A 149 7.79 -16.64 -9.05
CA ALA A 149 7.33 -16.98 -10.39
C ALA A 149 5.83 -16.66 -10.60
N VAL A 150 4.99 -17.05 -9.64
CA VAL A 150 3.53 -16.79 -9.69
C VAL A 150 3.25 -15.28 -9.59
N HIS A 151 3.96 -14.56 -8.72
CA HIS A 151 3.80 -13.12 -8.59
C HIS A 151 4.26 -12.38 -9.85
N GLY A 152 5.37 -12.79 -10.47
CA GLY A 152 5.86 -12.25 -11.74
C GLY A 152 4.82 -12.39 -12.86
N GLY A 153 4.27 -13.59 -13.04
CA GLY A 153 3.23 -13.82 -14.04
C GLY A 153 1.95 -13.03 -13.79
N ALA A 154 1.50 -12.93 -12.53
CA ALA A 154 0.35 -12.11 -12.16
C ALA A 154 0.59 -10.61 -12.40
N TYR A 155 1.81 -10.13 -12.10
CA TYR A 155 2.21 -8.75 -12.33
C TYR A 155 2.25 -8.39 -13.81
N GLU A 156 2.78 -9.25 -14.68
CA GLU A 156 2.82 -9.01 -16.13
C GLU A 156 1.40 -8.86 -16.72
N VAL A 157 0.46 -9.71 -16.29
CA VAL A 157 -0.94 -9.63 -16.72
C VAL A 157 -1.60 -8.30 -16.31
N GLU A 158 -1.35 -7.84 -15.08
CA GLU A 158 -1.90 -6.57 -14.59
C GLU A 158 -1.18 -5.35 -15.18
N SER A 159 0.12 -5.46 -15.44
CA SER A 159 0.90 -4.43 -16.11
C SER A 159 0.39 -4.20 -17.54
N ALA A 160 0.02 -5.26 -18.26
CA ALA A 160 -0.60 -5.15 -19.59
C ALA A 160 -1.97 -4.43 -19.56
N ARG A 161 -2.68 -4.48 -18.42
CA ARG A 161 -4.01 -3.85 -18.20
C ARG A 161 -3.94 -2.55 -17.41
N VAL A 162 -2.74 -2.03 -17.17
CA VAL A 162 -2.51 -0.91 -16.27
C VAL A 162 -3.33 0.32 -16.62
N ALA A 163 -3.48 0.63 -17.92
CA ALA A 163 -4.22 1.80 -18.36
C ALA A 163 -5.70 1.72 -17.98
N GLU A 164 -6.34 0.56 -18.22
CA GLU A 164 -7.74 0.32 -17.85
C GLU A 164 -7.94 0.43 -16.33
N ASN A 165 -7.11 -0.28 -15.56
CA ASN A 165 -7.17 -0.29 -14.09
C ASN A 165 -6.93 1.12 -13.52
N PHE A 166 -6.00 1.88 -14.10
CA PHE A 166 -5.72 3.25 -13.69
C PHE A 166 -6.93 4.17 -13.91
N TYR A 167 -7.56 4.14 -15.09
CA TYR A 167 -8.75 4.96 -15.35
C TYR A 167 -9.95 4.52 -14.49
N ARG A 168 -10.13 3.22 -14.28
CA ARG A 168 -11.16 2.68 -13.38
C ARG A 168 -10.98 3.17 -11.94
N ASN A 169 -9.76 3.12 -11.42
CA ASN A 169 -9.46 3.59 -10.07
C ASN A 169 -9.70 5.11 -9.93
N ARG A 170 -9.30 5.89 -10.94
CA ARG A 170 -9.59 7.34 -10.99
C ARG A 170 -11.09 7.63 -11.05
N ALA A 171 -11.85 6.90 -11.86
CA ALA A 171 -13.30 7.04 -11.95
C ALA A 171 -13.96 6.73 -10.60
N SER A 172 -13.50 5.68 -9.90
CA SER A 172 -13.97 5.33 -8.55
C SER A 172 -13.71 6.46 -7.55
N ILE A 173 -12.51 7.05 -7.55
CA ILE A 173 -12.17 8.19 -6.67
C ILE A 173 -13.01 9.43 -7.03
N CYS A 174 -13.20 9.71 -8.32
CA CYS A 174 -14.08 10.78 -8.78
C CYS A 174 -15.54 10.56 -8.33
N LEU A 175 -16.03 9.33 -8.39
CA LEU A 175 -17.38 8.99 -7.94
C LEU A 175 -17.51 9.13 -6.42
N ALA A 176 -16.56 8.59 -5.65
CA ALA A 176 -16.52 8.72 -4.20
C ALA A 176 -16.48 10.20 -3.77
N THR A 177 -15.75 11.04 -4.50
CA THR A 177 -15.73 12.50 -4.24
C THR A 177 -17.00 13.21 -4.67
N MET A 178 -17.73 12.72 -5.69
CA MET A 178 -19.05 13.24 -6.07
C MET A 178 -20.15 12.90 -5.04
N LEU A 179 -20.05 11.72 -4.40
CA LEU A 179 -21.05 11.23 -3.44
C LEU A 179 -20.93 11.85 -2.04
N GLN A 180 -19.86 12.59 -1.76
CA GLN A 180 -19.66 13.21 -0.46
C GLN A 180 -20.64 14.37 -0.21
N PRO A 181 -21.09 14.56 1.05
CA PRO A 181 -22.07 15.58 1.39
C PRO A 181 -21.57 16.98 1.03
N ARG A 182 -22.39 17.73 0.29
CA ARG A 182 -22.05 19.07 -0.17
C ARG A 182 -22.31 20.08 0.94
N TRP A 183 -21.27 20.78 1.39
CA TRP A 183 -21.42 21.92 2.30
C TRP A 183 -22.17 23.06 1.59
N ARG A 184 -23.32 23.51 2.14
CA ARG A 184 -24.20 24.52 1.52
C ARG A 184 -23.89 25.99 1.86
N GLY A 185 -22.87 26.30 2.68
CA GLY A 185 -22.59 27.68 3.09
C GLY A 185 -22.35 28.67 1.94
N ARG A 186 -22.70 29.95 2.08
CA ARG A 186 -22.32 30.97 1.07
C ARG A 186 -20.97 31.57 1.49
N LEU A 187 -19.91 31.25 0.76
CA LEU A 187 -18.61 31.91 0.95
C LEU A 187 -18.37 32.85 -0.23
N PRO A 188 -18.04 34.13 0.01
CA PRO A 188 -17.90 35.14 -1.03
C PRO A 188 -16.61 34.99 -1.87
N LEU A 189 -15.62 34.25 -1.35
CA LEU A 189 -14.27 34.16 -1.90
C LEU A 189 -14.06 32.88 -2.72
N HIS A 190 -13.07 32.91 -3.63
CA HIS A 190 -12.68 31.76 -4.43
C HIS A 190 -12.19 30.62 -3.52
N PRO A 191 -12.61 29.36 -3.73
CA PRO A 191 -12.34 28.26 -2.79
C PRO A 191 -10.84 28.01 -2.57
N LEU A 192 -10.02 28.19 -3.61
CA LEU A 192 -8.57 28.07 -3.50
C LEU A 192 -7.98 29.16 -2.58
N SER A 193 -8.42 30.41 -2.72
CA SER A 193 -7.96 31.52 -1.88
C SER A 193 -8.38 31.34 -0.43
N CYS A 194 -9.62 30.89 -0.19
CA CYS A 194 -10.07 30.53 1.16
C CYS A 194 -9.22 29.41 1.77
N TYR A 195 -8.91 28.36 0.99
CA TYR A 195 -8.05 27.28 1.45
C TYR A 195 -6.64 27.78 1.81
N LEU A 196 -6.03 28.60 0.95
CA LEU A 196 -4.72 29.18 1.20
C LEU A 196 -4.71 30.08 2.44
N ILE A 197 -5.73 30.93 2.61
CA ILE A 197 -5.87 31.78 3.81
C ILE A 197 -6.06 30.90 5.06
N LEU A 198 -6.93 29.90 4.99
CA LEU A 198 -7.15 28.98 6.11
C LEU A 198 -5.87 28.27 6.52
N MET A 199 -5.10 27.76 5.56
CA MET A 199 -3.80 27.12 5.83
C MET A 199 -2.77 28.12 6.35
N LEU A 200 -2.73 29.34 5.80
CA LEU A 200 -1.82 30.40 6.22
C LEU A 200 -2.12 30.89 7.65
N VAL A 201 -3.35 30.77 8.13
CA VAL A 201 -3.73 31.08 9.52
C VAL A 201 -3.55 29.87 10.43
N ALA A 202 -3.97 28.69 9.99
CA ALA A 202 -3.94 27.48 10.80
C ALA A 202 -2.52 26.98 11.08
N LEU A 203 -1.59 27.10 10.12
CA LEU A 203 -0.21 26.64 10.31
C LEU A 203 0.54 27.46 11.36
N PRO A 204 0.58 28.80 11.35
CA PRO A 204 1.18 29.58 12.43
C PRO A 204 0.50 29.35 13.77
N LEU A 205 -0.83 29.19 13.80
CA LEU A 205 -1.56 28.93 15.04
C LEU A 205 -1.18 27.55 15.62
N TRP A 206 -1.07 26.54 14.77
CA TRP A 206 -0.57 25.22 15.16
C TRP A 206 0.90 25.26 15.61
N ILE A 207 1.78 25.94 14.86
CA ILE A 207 3.18 26.13 15.27
C ILE A 207 3.23 26.81 16.64
N SER A 208 2.50 27.90 16.84
CA SER A 208 2.47 28.62 18.12
C SER A 208 1.95 27.75 19.27
N ALA A 209 1.00 26.85 18.99
CA ALA A 209 0.48 25.90 19.96
C ALA A 209 1.53 24.84 20.36
N LEU A 210 2.50 24.52 19.49
CA LEU A 210 3.64 23.65 19.87
C LEU A 210 4.63 24.37 20.80
N TRP A 211 4.75 25.70 20.70
CA TRP A 211 5.69 26.49 21.52
C TRP A 211 5.15 26.78 22.91
N VAL A 212 3.85 27.01 23.02
CA VAL A 212 3.16 27.16 24.31
C VAL A 212 2.85 25.76 24.78
N THR A 213 3.28 25.33 25.96
CA THR A 213 3.06 23.97 26.51
C THR A 213 1.57 23.66 26.73
N THR A 214 0.79 23.66 25.66
CA THR A 214 -0.63 23.38 25.61
C THR A 214 -0.86 21.89 25.51
N HIS A 215 -2.03 21.44 25.94
CA HIS A 215 -2.36 20.03 25.88
C HIS A 215 -2.33 19.56 24.40
N PRO A 216 -1.62 18.48 24.05
CA PRO A 216 -1.35 18.07 22.66
C PRO A 216 -2.62 17.76 21.84
N VAL A 217 -3.72 17.45 22.53
CA VAL A 217 -5.05 17.30 21.90
C VAL A 217 -5.50 18.59 21.21
N ILE A 218 -5.21 19.76 21.77
CA ILE A 218 -5.61 21.05 21.20
C ILE A 218 -4.89 21.27 19.86
N GLU A 219 -3.60 20.94 19.79
CA GLU A 219 -2.80 21.02 18.56
C GLU A 219 -3.40 20.14 17.45
N MET A 220 -3.74 18.89 17.78
CA MET A 220 -4.36 17.94 16.86
C MET A 220 -5.72 18.44 16.38
N VAL A 221 -6.56 18.94 17.29
CA VAL A 221 -7.91 19.42 16.98
C VAL A 221 -7.86 20.64 16.06
N VAL A 222 -6.97 21.60 16.32
CA VAL A 222 -6.82 22.80 15.48
C VAL A 222 -6.47 22.41 14.04
N LEU A 223 -5.45 21.55 13.86
CA LEU A 223 -5.03 21.19 12.52
C LEU A 223 -6.05 20.28 11.82
N LEU A 224 -6.69 19.36 12.55
CA LEU A 224 -7.76 18.51 12.03
C LEU A 224 -8.94 19.35 11.55
N VAL A 225 -9.40 20.33 12.34
CA VAL A 225 -10.50 21.21 11.95
C VAL A 225 -10.12 22.03 10.71
N ALA A 226 -8.93 22.64 10.70
CA ALA A 226 -8.47 23.40 9.54
C ALA A 226 -8.40 22.53 8.27
N LEU A 227 -7.94 21.28 8.39
CA LEU A 227 -7.89 20.33 7.30
C LEU A 227 -9.28 19.91 6.81
N LEU A 228 -10.19 19.54 7.72
CA LEU A 228 -11.54 19.10 7.37
C LEU A 228 -12.30 20.24 6.69
N VAL A 229 -12.17 21.46 7.21
CA VAL A 229 -12.77 22.66 6.60
C VAL A 229 -12.10 22.95 5.26
N GLY A 230 -10.78 22.87 5.16
CA GLY A 230 -10.03 23.10 3.93
C GLY A 230 -10.38 22.11 2.82
N ASP A 231 -10.48 20.82 3.14
CA ASP A 231 -10.89 19.76 2.22
C ASP A 231 -12.35 19.92 1.80
N ALA A 232 -13.25 20.25 2.73
CA ALA A 232 -14.63 20.60 2.41
C ALA A 232 -14.73 21.83 1.49
N MET A 233 -13.84 22.83 1.66
CA MET A 233 -13.75 23.99 0.79
C MET A 233 -13.21 23.66 -0.60
N LEU A 234 -12.14 22.86 -0.70
CA LEU A 234 -11.57 22.44 -1.99
C LEU A 234 -12.53 21.55 -2.80
N ARG A 235 -13.36 20.75 -2.12
CA ARG A 235 -14.41 19.94 -2.76
C ARG A 235 -15.60 20.76 -3.26
N ARG A 236 -15.67 22.06 -2.95
CA ARG A 236 -16.63 22.95 -3.63
C ARG A 236 -16.25 23.08 -5.09
N ARG A 237 -16.92 22.30 -5.93
CA ARG A 237 -16.81 22.46 -7.38
C ARG A 237 -17.27 23.87 -7.76
N PRO A 238 -16.40 24.70 -8.38
CA PRO A 238 -16.78 26.00 -8.90
C PRO A 238 -17.52 25.83 -10.22
N TRP A 239 -18.64 25.08 -10.24
CA TRP A 239 -19.59 25.14 -11.35
C TRP A 239 -20.41 26.42 -11.18
N LYS A 240 -19.78 27.58 -11.32
CA LYS A 240 -20.57 28.74 -11.72
C LYS A 240 -20.91 28.49 -13.18
N GLU A 241 -22.14 28.05 -13.44
CA GLU A 241 -22.81 28.18 -14.74
C GLU A 241 -22.76 29.66 -15.12
N LYS A 242 -21.66 30.10 -15.70
CA LYS A 242 -21.53 31.52 -15.99
C LYS A 242 -22.27 31.90 -17.27
N ASN A 243 -22.71 30.96 -18.12
CA ASN A 243 -23.44 31.24 -19.36
C ASN A 243 -24.20 30.00 -19.96
N GLY A 244 -24.87 29.17 -19.18
CA GLY A 244 -25.79 28.14 -19.73
C GLY A 244 -25.21 27.10 -20.72
N PHE A 245 -23.88 27.00 -20.88
CA PHE A 245 -23.28 25.97 -21.72
C PHE A 245 -22.96 24.72 -20.90
N PRO A 246 -23.59 23.56 -21.20
CA PRO A 246 -23.21 22.31 -20.61
C PRO A 246 -21.84 21.90 -21.15
N LEU A 247 -20.86 21.84 -20.25
CA LEU A 247 -19.85 20.79 -20.18
C LEU A 247 -19.26 20.22 -21.50
N GLN A 248 -18.79 21.07 -22.42
CA GLN A 248 -17.88 20.65 -23.53
C GLN A 248 -16.45 20.33 -23.04
N LEU A 249 -16.30 19.78 -21.83
CA LEU A 249 -14.99 19.46 -21.22
C LEU A 249 -14.66 17.97 -21.26
N TRP A 250 -15.58 17.15 -21.73
CA TRP A 250 -15.24 15.89 -22.37
C TRP A 250 -15.07 16.25 -23.84
N GLY A 251 -13.83 16.17 -24.32
CA GLY A 251 -13.56 16.30 -25.75
C GLY A 251 -14.50 15.35 -26.47
N GLU A 252 -15.47 15.93 -27.16
CA GLU A 252 -16.03 15.33 -28.35
C GLU A 252 -14.84 15.25 -29.30
N GLU A 253 -14.06 14.18 -29.18
CA GLU A 253 -13.16 13.79 -30.24
C GLU A 253 -14.04 13.71 -31.47
N ASP A 254 -13.80 14.62 -32.40
CA ASP A 254 -14.43 14.66 -33.70
C ASP A 254 -14.51 13.21 -34.21
N PRO A 255 -15.68 12.62 -34.47
CA PRO A 255 -15.79 11.24 -34.94
C PRO A 255 -15.04 10.98 -36.26
N LYS A 256 -14.47 12.04 -36.86
CA LYS A 256 -13.57 12.02 -38.01
C LYS A 256 -12.10 11.72 -37.66
N SER A 257 -11.63 11.97 -36.43
CA SER A 257 -10.23 11.64 -36.03
C SER A 257 -10.04 10.15 -35.73
N LEU A 258 -11.12 9.41 -35.48
CA LEU A 258 -11.11 7.95 -35.32
C LEU A 258 -11.14 7.16 -36.64
N GLN A 259 -11.10 7.83 -37.81
CA GLN A 259 -11.10 7.16 -39.12
C GLN A 259 -9.70 6.89 -39.72
N LEU A 260 -8.59 7.20 -39.05
CA LEU A 260 -7.25 7.13 -39.68
C LEU A 260 -6.19 6.36 -38.89
N THR A 261 -6.59 5.30 -38.19
CA THR A 261 -5.65 4.17 -38.02
C THR A 261 -6.04 3.09 -39.01
N PRO A 262 -5.32 2.92 -40.14
CA PRO A 262 -5.54 1.80 -41.02
C PRO A 262 -5.43 0.53 -40.20
N ARG A 263 -6.51 -0.25 -40.23
CA ARG A 263 -6.55 -1.61 -39.70
C ARG A 263 -5.41 -2.37 -40.39
N VAL A 264 -4.28 -2.53 -39.71
CA VAL A 264 -3.24 -3.48 -40.12
C VAL A 264 -3.91 -4.83 -40.04
N THR A 265 -4.40 -5.31 -41.17
CA THR A 265 -4.78 -6.70 -41.33
C THR A 265 -3.56 -7.53 -40.94
N PRO A 266 -3.66 -8.44 -39.96
CA PRO A 266 -2.60 -9.40 -39.73
C PRO A 266 -2.39 -10.13 -41.04
N ASP A 267 -1.20 -9.93 -41.59
CA ASP A 267 -0.78 -10.50 -42.86
C ASP A 267 -0.87 -12.01 -42.70
N SER A 268 -1.90 -12.60 -43.31
CA SER A 268 -2.11 -14.04 -43.36
C SER A 268 -1.13 -14.62 -44.38
N SER A 269 0.16 -14.58 -44.06
CA SER A 269 1.16 -15.39 -44.75
C SER A 269 1.24 -16.72 -44.00
N PRO A 270 0.87 -17.85 -44.64
CA PRO A 270 1.08 -19.16 -44.05
C PRO A 270 2.59 -19.40 -43.92
N PRO A 271 3.05 -20.07 -42.84
CA PRO A 271 4.46 -20.42 -42.70
C PRO A 271 4.87 -21.30 -43.89
N GLY A 272 5.72 -20.74 -44.73
CA GLY A 272 6.40 -21.44 -45.80
C GLY A 272 7.14 -22.64 -45.23
N SER A 273 6.71 -23.81 -45.67
CA SER A 273 7.44 -25.07 -45.55
C SER A 273 8.78 -24.90 -46.31
N THR A 274 9.85 -24.60 -45.60
CA THR A 274 11.23 -24.86 -46.07
C THR A 274 11.66 -26.21 -45.55
N ARG A 275 11.29 -27.20 -46.37
CA ARG A 275 12.02 -28.43 -46.63
C ARG A 275 13.50 -28.08 -46.94
N ASN A 276 14.43 -28.82 -46.34
CA ASN A 276 15.86 -29.07 -46.65
C ASN A 276 16.58 -29.26 -45.32
N SER A 277 17.36 -30.30 -45.05
CA SER A 277 17.84 -31.45 -45.81
C SER A 277 18.41 -32.43 -44.78
#